data_AF-A0A6P3XBY0-F1
#
_entry.id   AF-A0A6P3XBY0-F1
#
_cell.length_a   1.000
_cell.length_b   1.000
_cell.length_c   1.000
_cell.angle_alpha   90.00
_cell.angle_beta   90.00
_cell.angle_gamma   90.00
#
_symmetry.space_group_name_H-M   'P 1'
#
loop_
_entity.id
_entity.type
_entity.pdbx_description
1 polymer ?
#
loop_
_entity_poly.entity_id
_entity_poly.type
_entity_poly.pdbx_seq_one_letter_code
_entity_poly.pdbx_strand_id
1 'polypeptide(L)'
;MAENAKVVVLCRGLSEKNDTQKAYVETLESAGYTCECLQTLQFEFVNISELRACLSRADEYSGLILTSPRTVEAIALAVNEDTNILRHWEELPAYCVGPATESVAQSQLNLQHCTGSQSGNSKRLAEKIILNVKDDSKVLLYPCSEIARETMASILDKFVKRNLMKFSTCCD
;
A
#
# COMPACT_ATOMS: atom_id res chain seq x y z
N MET A 1 31.87 -25.78 27.98
CA MET A 1 31.05 -24.81 28.72
C MET A 1 30.08 -24.23 27.71
N ALA A 2 28.79 -24.52 27.80
CA ALA A 2 27.81 -23.94 26.89
C ALA A 2 27.57 -22.51 27.34
N GLU A 3 28.07 -21.53 26.57
CA GLU A 3 27.66 -20.14 26.74
C GLU A 3 26.13 -20.08 26.64
N ASN A 4 25.52 -19.47 27.63
CA ASN A 4 24.07 -19.31 27.73
C ASN A 4 23.65 -18.26 26.70
N ALA A 5 23.60 -18.63 25.41
CA ALA A 5 23.21 -17.75 24.32
C ALA A 5 21.80 -17.23 24.61
N LYS A 6 21.67 -15.90 24.73
CA LYS A 6 20.37 -15.27 24.98
C LYS A 6 19.53 -15.37 23.71
N VAL A 7 18.34 -15.96 23.83
CA VAL A 7 17.39 -16.09 22.72
C VAL A 7 16.64 -14.77 22.53
N VAL A 8 16.53 -14.33 21.27
CA VAL A 8 15.77 -13.16 20.84
C VAL A 8 14.70 -13.62 19.87
N VAL A 9 13.43 -13.28 20.15
CA VAL A 9 12.30 -13.56 19.26
C VAL A 9 11.97 -12.31 18.44
N LEU A 10 12.14 -12.40 17.13
CA LEU A 10 11.79 -11.35 16.16
C LEU A 10 10.36 -11.59 15.64
N CYS A 11 9.44 -10.72 16.03
CA CYS A 11 8.05 -10.73 15.56
C CYS A 11 7.93 -9.95 14.23
N ARG A 12 7.81 -10.66 13.11
CA ARG A 12 7.86 -10.08 11.75
C ARG A 12 6.61 -10.39 10.91
N GLY A 13 6.32 -9.54 9.93
CA GLY A 13 5.29 -9.79 8.91
C GLY A 13 5.82 -10.46 7.66
N LEU A 14 4.96 -11.23 6.96
CA LEU A 14 5.31 -12.01 5.76
C LEU A 14 5.84 -11.19 4.57
N SER A 15 5.31 -9.98 4.37
CA SER A 15 5.41 -9.31 3.07
C SER A 15 6.70 -8.50 2.86
N GLU A 16 7.59 -8.46 3.84
CA GLU A 16 8.85 -7.74 3.75
C GLU A 16 10.01 -8.72 3.50
N LYS A 17 10.07 -9.27 2.29
CA LYS A 17 11.32 -9.85 1.75
C LYS A 17 12.34 -8.74 1.44
N ASN A 18 12.55 -7.82 2.39
CA ASN A 18 13.56 -6.78 2.25
C ASN A 18 14.86 -7.26 2.91
N ASP A 19 15.98 -6.96 2.26
CA ASP A 19 17.33 -7.24 2.76
C ASP A 19 17.55 -6.73 4.20
N THR A 20 16.78 -5.72 4.61
CA THR A 20 16.75 -5.15 5.97
C THR A 20 16.38 -6.17 7.05
N GLN A 21 15.50 -7.14 6.78
CA GLN A 21 15.13 -8.15 7.79
C GLN A 21 16.21 -9.20 8.03
N LYS A 22 16.96 -9.56 6.98
CA LYS A 22 18.17 -10.38 7.13
C LYS A 22 19.23 -9.64 7.94
N ALA A 23 19.37 -8.33 7.73
CA ALA A 23 20.31 -7.51 8.47
C ALA A 23 20.07 -7.55 10.00
N TYR A 24 18.80 -7.60 10.46
CA TYR A 24 18.52 -7.75 11.89
C TYR A 24 19.00 -9.09 12.45
N VAL A 25 18.71 -10.19 11.76
CA VAL A 25 19.16 -11.54 12.16
C VAL A 25 20.69 -11.60 12.17
N GLU A 26 21.32 -11.21 11.06
CA GLU A 26 22.79 -11.23 10.91
C GLU A 26 23.49 -10.36 11.96
N THR A 27 22.94 -9.19 12.28
CA THR A 27 23.50 -8.29 13.30
C THR A 27 23.42 -8.90 14.70
N LEU A 28 22.27 -9.50 15.04
CA LEU A 28 22.05 -10.09 16.36
C LEU A 28 22.86 -11.39 16.53
N GLU A 29 22.94 -12.23 15.50
CA GLU A 29 23.77 -13.43 15.50
C GLU A 29 25.26 -13.08 15.60
N SER A 30 25.72 -12.05 14.86
CA SER A 30 27.09 -11.54 14.97
C SER A 30 27.43 -11.01 16.37
N ALA A 31 26.42 -10.60 17.14
CA ALA A 31 26.59 -10.15 18.53
C ALA A 31 26.43 -11.28 19.57
N GLY A 32 26.30 -12.54 19.15
CA GLY A 32 26.23 -13.71 20.03
C GLY A 32 24.82 -14.07 20.53
N TYR A 33 23.77 -13.53 19.92
CA TYR A 33 22.38 -13.90 20.22
C TYR A 33 21.89 -15.03 19.31
N THR A 34 20.97 -15.85 19.82
CA THR A 34 20.22 -16.79 18.98
C THR A 34 18.90 -16.15 18.58
N CYS A 35 18.64 -16.05 17.28
CA CYS A 35 17.42 -15.42 16.76
C CYS A 35 16.38 -16.46 16.35
N GLU A 36 15.16 -16.32 16.89
CA GLU A 36 13.98 -17.03 16.42
C GLU A 36 13.03 -16.03 15.75
N CYS A 37 12.46 -16.40 14.61
CA CYS A 37 11.55 -15.51 13.89
C CYS A 37 10.11 -16.00 14.02
N LEU A 38 9.29 -15.23 14.73
CA LEU A 38 7.86 -15.46 14.82
C LEU A 38 7.15 -14.60 13.76
N GLN A 39 6.33 -15.24 12.95
CA GLN A 39 5.53 -14.54 11.96
C GLN A 39 4.24 -14.04 12.60
N THR A 40 4.12 -12.74 12.83
CA THR A 40 3.00 -12.15 13.56
C THR A 40 2.01 -11.41 12.68
N LEU A 41 2.32 -11.22 11.38
CA LEU A 41 1.43 -10.53 10.46
C LEU A 41 1.33 -11.30 9.14
N GLN A 42 0.14 -11.83 8.88
CA GLN A 42 -0.31 -12.21 7.55
C GLN A 42 -1.17 -11.10 6.96
N PHE A 43 -1.15 -10.99 5.63
CA PHE A 43 -2.01 -10.08 4.88
C PHE A 43 -2.73 -10.90 3.82
N GLU A 44 -4.02 -10.59 3.62
CA GLU A 44 -4.84 -11.14 2.56
C GLU A 44 -5.47 -10.00 1.78
N PHE A 45 -5.58 -10.16 0.46
CA PHE A 45 -6.31 -9.22 -0.38
C PHE A 45 -7.75 -9.69 -0.55
N VAL A 46 -8.70 -8.97 0.03
CA VAL A 46 -10.12 -9.23 -0.20
C VAL A 46 -10.71 -8.28 -1.25
N ASN A 47 -11.93 -8.58 -1.72
CA ASN A 47 -12.69 -7.70 -2.63
C ASN A 47 -11.99 -7.40 -3.97
N ILE A 48 -11.10 -8.30 -4.41
CA ILE A 48 -10.35 -8.17 -5.66
C ILE A 48 -11.27 -8.03 -6.88
N SER A 49 -12.38 -8.78 -6.92
CA SER A 49 -13.36 -8.67 -8.01
C SER A 49 -14.05 -7.30 -8.08
N GLU A 50 -14.37 -6.72 -6.92
CA GLU A 50 -15.00 -5.39 -6.81
C GLU A 50 -14.01 -4.29 -7.18
N LEU A 51 -12.75 -4.44 -6.76
CA LEU A 51 -11.67 -3.57 -7.22
C LEU A 51 -11.54 -3.63 -8.73
N ARG A 52 -11.47 -4.83 -9.32
CA ARG A 52 -11.38 -4.99 -10.78
C ARG A 52 -12.54 -4.28 -11.48
N ALA A 53 -13.77 -4.45 -11.00
CA ALA A 53 -14.95 -3.78 -11.57
C ALA A 53 -14.88 -2.24 -11.49
N CYS A 54 -14.20 -1.69 -10.48
CA CYS A 54 -13.95 -0.25 -10.40
C CYS A 54 -12.82 0.20 -11.31
N LEU A 55 -11.73 -0.58 -11.39
CA LEU A 55 -10.61 -0.33 -12.31
C LEU A 55 -11.05 -0.37 -13.78
N SER A 56 -12.01 -1.22 -14.13
CA SER A 56 -12.57 -1.29 -15.49
C SER A 56 -13.45 -0.09 -15.87
N ARG A 57 -13.79 0.79 -14.91
CA ARG A 57 -14.62 1.99 -15.13
C ARG A 57 -13.84 3.26 -14.80
N ALA A 58 -12.61 3.35 -15.31
CA ALA A 58 -11.70 4.46 -15.04
C ALA A 58 -12.32 5.83 -15.36
N ASP A 59 -13.24 5.88 -16.32
CA ASP A 59 -14.01 7.06 -16.70
C ASP A 59 -14.95 7.57 -15.60
N GLU A 60 -15.33 6.77 -14.60
CA GLU A 60 -16.10 7.25 -13.44
C GLU A 60 -15.23 7.98 -12.40
N TYR A 61 -13.90 7.95 -12.57
CA TYR A 61 -12.95 8.44 -11.59
C TYR A 61 -12.10 9.57 -12.13
N SER A 62 -11.55 10.38 -11.22
CA SER A 62 -10.60 11.44 -11.54
C SER A 62 -9.15 11.07 -11.22
N GLY A 63 -8.89 9.89 -10.65
CA GLY A 63 -7.55 9.48 -10.23
C GLY A 63 -7.51 8.40 -9.14
N LEU A 64 -6.30 8.03 -8.74
CA LEU A 64 -5.99 6.99 -7.75
C LEU A 64 -5.33 7.56 -6.50
N ILE A 65 -5.64 6.98 -5.35
CA ILE A 65 -4.92 7.24 -4.09
C ILE A 65 -4.26 5.94 -3.62
N LEU A 66 -2.94 5.95 -3.47
CA LEU A 66 -2.11 4.80 -3.10
C LEU A 66 -1.32 5.14 -1.82
N THR A 67 -1.79 4.67 -0.67
CA THR A 67 -1.15 4.99 0.62
C THR A 67 -0.17 3.92 1.10
N SER A 68 -0.05 2.80 0.40
CA SER A 68 0.80 1.66 0.77
C SER A 68 1.24 0.88 -0.47
N PRO A 69 2.45 0.28 -0.50
CA PRO A 69 2.86 -0.64 -1.55
C PRO A 69 1.87 -1.80 -1.75
N ARG A 70 1.26 -2.27 -0.65
CA ARG A 70 0.25 -3.35 -0.70
C ARG A 70 -0.99 -2.98 -1.51
N THR A 71 -1.39 -1.70 -1.50
CA THR A 71 -2.49 -1.23 -2.36
C THR A 71 -2.15 -1.42 -3.83
N VAL A 72 -0.89 -1.19 -4.20
CA VAL A 72 -0.39 -1.35 -5.57
C VAL A 72 -0.40 -2.82 -5.97
N GLU A 73 0.13 -3.69 -5.10
CA GLU A 73 0.14 -5.14 -5.30
C GLU A 73 -1.28 -5.68 -5.50
N ALA A 74 -2.25 -5.17 -4.74
CA ALA A 74 -3.64 -5.56 -4.85
C ALA A 74 -4.28 -5.12 -6.19
N ILE A 75 -3.92 -3.94 -6.71
CA ILE A 75 -4.34 -3.50 -8.04
C ILE A 75 -3.71 -4.39 -9.12
N ALA A 76 -2.41 -4.68 -9.01
CA ALA A 76 -1.73 -5.58 -9.94
C ALA A 76 -2.39 -6.97 -9.95
N LEU A 77 -2.74 -7.50 -8.78
CA LEU A 77 -3.48 -8.75 -8.63
C LEU A 77 -4.88 -8.68 -9.28
N ALA A 78 -5.62 -7.59 -9.08
CA ALA A 78 -6.96 -7.45 -9.65
C ALA A 78 -6.97 -7.30 -11.17
N VAL A 79 -5.94 -6.64 -11.71
CA VAL A 79 -5.73 -6.51 -13.16
C VAL A 79 -5.43 -7.88 -13.77
N ASN A 80 -4.73 -8.76 -13.06
CA ASN A 80 -4.45 -10.14 -13.47
C ASN A 80 -3.99 -10.23 -14.93
N GLU A 81 -2.88 -9.53 -15.23
CA GLU A 81 -2.24 -9.43 -16.57
C GLU A 81 -3.02 -8.65 -17.65
N ASP A 82 -4.26 -8.23 -17.39
CA ASP A 82 -5.06 -7.42 -18.33
C ASP A 82 -4.66 -5.94 -18.31
N THR A 83 -3.46 -5.66 -18.83
CA THR A 83 -2.86 -4.31 -18.87
C THR A 83 -3.71 -3.25 -19.56
N ASN A 84 -4.71 -3.63 -20.37
CA ASN A 84 -5.64 -2.67 -20.99
C ASN A 84 -6.44 -1.89 -19.94
N ILE A 85 -6.72 -2.49 -18.78
CA ILE A 85 -7.40 -1.84 -17.66
C ILE A 85 -6.58 -0.64 -17.18
N LEU A 86 -5.25 -0.75 -17.13
CA LEU A 86 -4.35 0.27 -16.58
C LEU A 86 -4.12 1.45 -17.51
N ARG A 87 -4.28 1.29 -18.83
CA ARG A 87 -3.99 2.36 -19.81
C ARG A 87 -4.68 3.68 -19.50
N HIS A 88 -5.95 3.65 -19.10
CA HIS A 88 -6.66 4.88 -18.70
C HIS A 88 -6.13 5.45 -17.38
N TRP A 89 -5.74 4.60 -16.43
CA TRP A 89 -5.20 5.03 -15.15
C TRP A 89 -3.80 5.64 -15.26
N GLU A 90 -3.02 5.28 -16.29
CA GLU A 90 -1.73 5.88 -16.60
C GLU A 90 -1.83 7.37 -16.98
N GLU A 91 -2.96 7.78 -17.56
CA GLU A 91 -3.25 9.17 -17.94
C GLU A 91 -3.89 9.98 -16.78
N LEU A 92 -4.46 9.29 -15.80
CA LEU A 92 -5.10 9.92 -14.64
C LEU A 92 -4.06 10.22 -13.54
N PRO A 93 -4.31 11.26 -12.72
CA PRO A 93 -3.42 11.55 -11.59
C PRO A 93 -3.44 10.42 -10.57
N ALA A 94 -2.24 10.01 -10.16
CA ALA A 94 -2.02 9.10 -9.04
C ALA A 94 -1.41 9.85 -7.86
N TYR A 95 -1.97 9.66 -6.67
CA TYR A 95 -1.52 10.27 -5.43
C TYR A 95 -0.93 9.20 -4.52
N CYS A 96 0.35 9.32 -4.16
CA CYS A 96 1.06 8.29 -3.40
C CYS A 96 1.56 8.81 -2.06
N VAL A 97 1.60 7.94 -1.04
CA VAL A 97 2.33 8.21 0.22
C VAL A 97 3.60 7.38 0.26
N GLY A 98 4.74 8.05 0.37
CA GLY A 98 6.04 7.42 0.57
C GLY A 98 6.74 7.01 -0.73
N PRO A 99 8.08 7.07 -0.79
CA PRO A 99 8.87 6.63 -1.95
C PRO A 99 8.72 5.15 -2.28
N ALA A 100 8.52 4.29 -1.26
CA ALA A 100 8.33 2.86 -1.47
C ALA A 100 7.07 2.57 -2.30
N THR A 101 5.95 3.23 -1.98
CA THR A 101 4.68 3.08 -2.72
C THR A 101 4.83 3.57 -4.15
N GLU A 102 5.49 4.71 -4.36
CA GLU A 102 5.77 5.26 -5.69
C GLU A 102 6.62 4.32 -6.54
N SER A 103 7.68 3.74 -5.96
CA SER A 103 8.55 2.77 -6.66
C SER A 103 7.78 1.54 -7.13
N VAL A 104 6.89 1.00 -6.29
CA VAL A 104 6.05 -0.16 -6.67
C VAL A 104 4.98 0.25 -7.69
N ALA A 105 4.39 1.44 -7.57
CA ALA A 105 3.42 1.97 -8.53
C ALA A 105 4.01 2.16 -9.94
N GLN A 106 5.25 2.66 -10.03
CA GLN A 106 5.97 2.81 -11.29
C GLN A 106 6.29 1.47 -11.93
N SER A 107 6.81 0.53 -11.14
CA SER A 107 7.26 -0.78 -11.65
C SER A 107 6.14 -1.76 -11.98
N GLN A 108 5.05 -1.79 -11.21
CA GLN A 108 3.97 -2.76 -11.38
C GLN A 108 2.77 -2.21 -12.16
N LEU A 109 2.48 -0.91 -12.06
CA LEU A 109 1.29 -0.30 -12.67
C LEU A 109 1.60 0.72 -13.77
N ASN A 110 2.89 0.93 -14.09
CA ASN A 110 3.36 1.93 -15.05
C ASN A 110 2.94 3.38 -14.71
N LEU A 111 2.68 3.69 -13.43
CA LEU A 111 2.28 5.03 -12.98
C LEU A 111 3.50 5.94 -12.80
N GLN A 112 3.97 6.53 -13.90
CA GLN A 112 5.24 7.27 -13.95
C GLN A 112 5.25 8.58 -13.13
N HIS A 113 4.09 9.19 -12.88
CA HIS A 113 3.99 10.53 -12.27
C HIS A 113 3.10 10.56 -11.03
N CYS A 114 3.52 9.85 -9.98
CA CYS A 114 2.84 9.88 -8.70
C CYS A 114 3.08 11.21 -7.97
N THR A 115 2.02 11.83 -7.47
CA THR A 115 2.11 13.06 -6.68
C THR A 115 2.08 12.75 -5.19
N GLY A 116 3.02 13.33 -4.44
CA GLY A 116 2.95 13.32 -2.97
C GLY A 116 3.73 12.21 -2.27
N SER A 117 4.60 11.48 -2.98
CA SER A 117 5.50 10.50 -2.36
C SER A 117 6.32 11.09 -1.21
N GLN A 118 6.68 12.37 -1.30
CA GLN A 118 7.38 13.14 -0.26
C GLN A 118 6.47 13.77 0.82
N SER A 119 5.14 13.59 0.77
CA SER A 119 4.20 14.15 1.75
C SER A 119 4.40 13.59 3.16
N GLY A 120 5.01 12.39 3.26
CA GLY A 120 5.38 11.73 4.51
C GLY A 120 4.21 11.08 5.27
N ASN A 121 2.98 11.54 5.09
CA ASN A 121 1.79 10.91 5.65
C ASN A 121 0.51 11.21 4.85
N SER A 122 -0.51 10.41 5.11
CA SER A 122 -1.82 10.47 4.45
C SER A 122 -2.57 11.79 4.66
N LYS A 123 -2.38 12.48 5.79
CA LYS A 123 -3.04 13.77 6.07
C LYS A 123 -2.52 14.87 5.13
N ARG A 124 -1.20 15.01 5.01
CA ARG A 124 -0.58 15.98 4.10
C ARG A 124 -0.91 15.69 2.65
N LEU A 125 -1.01 14.40 2.29
CA LEU A 125 -1.47 14.02 0.95
C LEU A 125 -2.93 14.48 0.72
N ALA A 126 -3.82 14.26 1.68
CA ALA A 126 -5.22 14.70 1.57
C ALA A 126 -5.34 16.23 1.41
N GLU A 127 -4.60 17.01 2.18
CA GLU A 127 -4.54 18.47 2.04
C GLU A 127 -4.08 18.88 0.62
N LYS A 128 -3.06 18.21 0.08
CA LYS A 128 -2.58 18.46 -1.29
C LYS A 128 -3.60 18.06 -2.35
N ILE A 129 -4.37 17.00 -2.13
CA ILE A 129 -5.45 16.57 -3.01
C ILE A 129 -6.53 17.65 -3.07
N ILE A 130 -6.99 18.17 -1.91
CA ILE A 130 -8.01 19.22 -1.86
C ILE A 130 -7.59 20.47 -2.65
N LEU A 131 -6.31 20.84 -2.62
CA LEU A 131 -5.81 22.00 -3.37
C LEU A 131 -5.76 21.77 -4.88
N ASN A 132 -5.63 20.51 -5.33
CA ASN A 132 -5.47 20.16 -6.74
C ASN A 132 -6.78 19.74 -7.42
N VAL A 133 -7.73 19.23 -6.65
CA VAL A 133 -9.02 18.70 -7.12
C VAL A 133 -10.02 19.86 -7.23
N LYS A 134 -10.65 20.00 -8.40
CA LYS A 134 -11.71 21.01 -8.62
C LYS A 134 -13.05 20.49 -8.08
N ASP A 135 -13.91 21.38 -7.62
CA ASP A 135 -15.18 21.03 -6.94
C ASP A 135 -16.14 20.19 -7.84
N ASP A 136 -16.08 20.37 -9.16
CA ASP A 136 -16.88 19.61 -10.15
C ASP A 136 -16.22 18.31 -10.67
N SER A 137 -15.13 17.88 -10.03
CA SER A 137 -14.39 16.70 -10.51
C SER A 137 -15.03 15.38 -10.05
N LYS A 138 -14.83 14.35 -10.87
CA LYS A 138 -15.21 12.97 -10.53
C LYS A 138 -14.50 12.52 -9.25
N VAL A 139 -15.03 11.48 -8.62
CA VAL A 139 -14.47 10.92 -7.38
C VAL A 139 -13.11 10.24 -7.61
N LEU A 140 -12.24 10.25 -6.61
CA LEU A 140 -11.00 9.48 -6.59
C LEU A 140 -11.25 8.05 -6.12
N LEU A 141 -10.56 7.08 -6.74
CA LEU A 141 -10.55 5.70 -6.29
C LEU A 141 -9.50 5.53 -5.18
N TYR A 142 -9.94 5.11 -4.00
CA TYR A 142 -9.06 4.85 -2.87
C TYR A 142 -9.18 3.39 -2.38
N PRO A 143 -8.35 2.47 -2.91
CA PRO A 143 -8.22 1.13 -2.38
C PRO A 143 -7.36 1.18 -1.11
N CYS A 144 -7.96 0.83 0.03
CA CYS A 144 -7.31 0.98 1.32
C CYS A 144 -7.69 -0.11 2.33
N SER A 145 -6.83 -0.25 3.33
CA SER A 145 -7.08 -1.07 4.51
C SER A 145 -8.14 -0.44 5.41
N GLU A 146 -8.79 -1.28 6.22
CA GLU A 146 -9.72 -0.84 7.26
C GLU A 146 -9.08 0.20 8.20
N ILE A 147 -7.80 0.00 8.54
CA ILE A 147 -7.02 0.86 9.44
C ILE A 147 -6.67 2.20 8.77
N ALA A 148 -6.27 2.18 7.49
CA ALA A 148 -5.91 3.40 6.76
C ALA A 148 -7.14 4.26 6.40
N ARG A 149 -8.33 3.65 6.40
CA ARG A 149 -9.60 4.27 6.03
C ARG A 149 -9.88 5.55 6.81
N GLU A 150 -9.75 5.54 8.13
CA GLU A 150 -10.25 6.64 8.97
C GLU A 150 -9.48 7.96 8.77
N THR A 151 -8.18 7.88 8.49
CA THR A 151 -7.33 9.09 8.42
C THR A 151 -7.53 9.85 7.10
N MET A 152 -7.68 9.16 5.97
CA MET A 152 -7.88 9.81 4.66
C MET A 152 -9.35 10.07 4.35
N ALA A 153 -10.23 9.12 4.68
CA ALA A 153 -11.62 9.20 4.28
C ALA A 153 -12.40 10.26 5.04
N SER A 154 -11.97 10.63 6.26
CA SER A 154 -12.56 11.73 7.03
C SER A 154 -12.25 13.11 6.44
N ILE A 155 -11.10 13.25 5.77
CA ILE A 155 -10.65 14.52 5.18
C ILE A 155 -11.22 14.70 3.76
N LEU A 156 -11.39 13.61 3.01
CA LEU A 156 -11.81 13.63 1.61
C LEU A 156 -13.22 13.06 1.36
N ASP A 157 -14.10 13.08 2.36
CA ASP A 157 -15.42 12.42 2.34
C ASP A 157 -16.27 12.75 1.10
N LYS A 158 -16.17 13.98 0.58
CA LYS A 158 -16.90 14.44 -0.62
C LYS A 158 -16.29 14.01 -1.96
N PHE A 159 -15.02 13.62 -1.98
CA PHE A 159 -14.23 13.44 -3.21
C PHE A 159 -13.75 12.00 -3.43
N VAL A 160 -14.05 11.06 -2.53
CA VAL A 160 -13.48 9.70 -2.57
C VAL A 160 -14.57 8.62 -2.61
N LYS A 161 -14.54 7.79 -3.65
CA LYS A 161 -15.35 6.56 -3.74
C LYS A 161 -14.54 5.40 -3.19
N ARG A 162 -15.11 4.75 -2.18
CA ARG A 162 -14.43 3.80 -1.29
C ARG A 162 -14.56 2.39 -1.85
N ASN A 163 -13.43 1.69 -1.97
CA ASN A 163 -13.40 0.24 -2.07
C ASN A 163 -12.54 -0.28 -0.92
N LEU A 164 -13.14 -1.10 -0.07
CA LEU A 164 -12.45 -1.68 1.08
C LEU A 164 -11.63 -2.86 0.58
N MET A 165 -10.31 -2.69 0.58
CA MET A 165 -9.41 -3.83 0.63
C MET A 165 -9.15 -4.12 2.10
N LYS A 166 -9.90 -5.03 2.69
CA LYS A 166 -9.48 -5.52 4.00
C LYS A 166 -8.14 -6.23 3.83
N PHE A 167 -7.22 -5.88 4.70
CA PHE A 167 -6.14 -6.77 5.07
C PHE A 167 -6.49 -7.25 6.47
N SER A 168 -6.72 -8.55 6.63
CA SER A 168 -6.79 -9.12 7.97
C SER A 168 -5.37 -9.35 8.45
N THR A 169 -4.97 -8.70 9.54
CA THR A 169 -3.80 -9.10 10.30
C THR A 169 -4.22 -10.25 11.21
N CYS A 170 -4.04 -11.48 10.75
CA CYS A 170 -4.16 -12.65 11.62
C CYS A 170 -2.79 -12.87 12.28
N CYS A 171 -2.79 -12.94 13.62
CA CYS A 171 -1.72 -13.58 14.38
C CYS A 171 -2.13 -15.06 14.51
N ASP A 172 -1.28 -15.98 14.07
CA ASP A 172 -1.40 -17.39 14.50
C ASP A 172 -1.00 -17.53 15.98
#